data_AF-A0A0F6ABZ8-F1
#
_entry.id   AF-A0A0F6ABZ8-F1
#
_cell.length_a   1.000
_cell.length_b   1.000
_cell.length_c   1.000
_cell.angle_alpha   90.00
_cell.angle_beta   90.00
_cell.angle_gamma   90.00
#
_symmetry.space_group_name_H-M   'P 1'
#
loop_
_entity.id
_entity.type
_entity.pdbx_description
1 polymer ?
#
loop_
_entity_poly.entity_id
_entity_poly.type
_entity_poly.pdbx_seq_one_letter_code
_entity_poly.pdbx_strand_id
1 'polypeptide(L)'
;MAESIFNYLNPNEFSVYSAGSKSSGMVNKYALGFLDSKRIPTEGLTSKSLEQLPFELKEDDLVVAVCGGAIDDVCPLPNFKAQVLRLILPDPAVPNSSEQESTKFFAEVGNYLYESLPKLLEMLRDNEPLSQINDYFAQAEKPTLA
;
A
#
# COMPACT_ATOMS: atom_id res chain seq x y z
N MET A 1 3.98 -3.93 3.11
CA MET A 1 3.91 -4.64 1.81
C MET A 1 4.07 -3.64 0.66
N ALA A 2 3.14 -2.70 0.47
CA ALA A 2 3.18 -1.77 -0.67
C ALA A 2 4.51 -1.01 -0.82
N GLU A 3 5.06 -0.40 0.25
CA GLU A 3 6.37 0.28 0.22
C GLU A 3 7.48 -0.61 -0.36
N SER A 4 7.66 -1.81 0.19
CA SER A 4 8.70 -2.75 -0.22
C SER A 4 8.52 -3.25 -1.66
N ILE A 5 7.28 -3.58 -2.05
CA ILE A 5 6.95 -4.02 -3.41
C ILE A 5 7.25 -2.90 -4.40
N PHE A 6 6.79 -1.68 -4.12
CA PHE A 6 7.00 -0.55 -5.02
C PHE A 6 8.50 -0.24 -5.14
N ASN A 7 9.23 -0.11 -4.03
CA ASN A 7 10.69 0.10 -4.03
C ASN A 7 11.46 -0.98 -4.82
N TYR A 8 11.02 -2.24 -4.74
CA TYR A 8 11.60 -3.33 -5.53
C TYR A 8 11.35 -3.17 -7.04
N LEU A 9 10.16 -2.71 -7.44
CA LEU A 9 9.77 -2.54 -8.85
C LEU A 9 10.30 -1.23 -9.48
N ASN A 10 10.70 -0.23 -8.69
CA ASN A 10 11.15 1.08 -9.15
C ASN A 10 12.59 1.41 -8.66
N PRO A 11 13.62 0.69 -9.10
CA PRO A 11 14.97 0.97 -8.63
C PRO A 11 15.42 2.37 -9.09
N ASN A 12 15.47 3.32 -8.16
CA ASN A 12 16.02 4.69 -8.28
C ASN A 12 15.15 5.76 -8.95
N GLU A 13 13.82 5.55 -9.08
CA GLU A 13 12.93 6.57 -9.68
C GLU A 13 12.15 7.35 -8.63
N PHE A 14 11.56 6.65 -7.68
CA PHE A 14 10.77 7.23 -6.60
C PHE A 14 11.35 6.84 -5.25
N SER A 15 11.34 7.77 -4.29
CA SER A 15 11.59 7.44 -2.88
C SER A 15 10.27 7.08 -2.22
N VAL A 16 10.02 5.79 -1.97
CA VAL A 16 8.73 5.33 -1.42
C VAL A 16 8.85 4.99 0.05
N TYR A 17 7.89 5.48 0.82
CA TYR A 17 7.74 5.28 2.25
C TYR A 17 6.29 4.91 2.58
N SER A 18 6.07 4.17 3.66
CA SER A 18 4.74 3.94 4.23
C SER A 18 4.61 4.47 5.65
N ALA A 19 3.39 4.84 6.02
CA ALA A 19 3.02 5.20 7.37
C ALA A 19 1.55 4.82 7.61
N GLY A 20 1.16 4.67 8.87
CA GLY A 20 -0.21 4.33 9.25
C GLY A 20 -0.65 5.02 10.53
N SER A 21 -1.96 5.23 10.68
CA SER A 21 -2.57 5.84 11.86
C SER A 21 -2.50 4.95 13.11
N LYS A 22 -2.43 3.63 12.93
CA LYS A 22 -2.27 2.62 13.99
C LYS A 22 -0.92 1.92 13.88
N SER A 23 0.17 2.68 14.01
CA SER A 23 1.53 2.13 13.92
C SER A 23 1.89 1.32 15.18
N SER A 24 2.27 0.05 15.02
CA SER A 24 2.65 -0.84 16.13
C SER A 24 4.16 -0.89 16.41
N GLY A 25 4.98 -0.21 15.60
CA GLY A 25 6.44 -0.35 15.61
C GLY A 25 6.97 -1.65 14.99
N MET A 26 6.10 -2.65 14.75
CA MET A 26 6.48 -3.95 14.20
C MET A 26 5.74 -4.25 12.90
N VAL A 27 6.45 -4.79 11.91
CA VAL A 27 5.84 -5.25 10.67
C VAL A 27 5.08 -6.55 10.93
N ASN A 28 3.90 -6.71 10.34
CA ASN A 28 3.09 -7.93 10.48
C ASN A 28 3.86 -9.16 9.93
N LYS A 29 3.91 -10.25 10.69
CA LYS A 29 4.63 -11.49 10.32
C LYS A 29 4.19 -12.09 8.98
N TYR A 30 2.90 -12.00 8.65
CA TYR A 30 2.37 -12.54 7.39
C TYR A 30 2.76 -11.68 6.19
N ALA A 31 2.86 -10.36 6.38
CA ALA A 31 3.43 -9.46 5.37
C ALA A 31 4.90 -9.78 5.10
N LEU A 32 5.70 -10.03 6.16
CA LEU A 32 7.10 -10.44 6.01
C LEU A 32 7.20 -11.78 5.27
N GLY A 33 6.36 -12.76 5.62
CA GLY A 33 6.32 -14.05 4.93
C GLY A 33 5.99 -13.92 3.43
N PHE A 34 5.04 -13.04 3.06
CA PHE A 34 4.75 -12.77 1.65
C PHE A 34 5.96 -12.14 0.92
N LEU A 35 6.57 -11.11 1.51
CA LEU A 35 7.73 -10.43 0.90
C LEU A 35 8.90 -11.38 0.68
N ASP A 36 9.21 -12.22 1.68
CA ASP A 36 10.25 -13.25 1.61
C ASP A 36 9.95 -14.28 0.50
N SER A 37 8.68 -14.71 0.37
CA SER A 37 8.27 -15.63 -0.69
C SER A 37 8.50 -15.09 -2.11
N LYS A 38 8.48 -13.76 -2.26
CA LYS A 38 8.76 -13.03 -3.51
C LYS A 38 10.23 -12.58 -3.63
N ARG A 39 11.07 -12.90 -2.63
CA ARG A 39 12.47 -12.45 -2.51
C ARG A 39 12.61 -10.92 -2.50
N ILE A 40 11.61 -10.23 -1.95
CA ILE A 40 11.62 -8.77 -1.80
C ILE A 40 12.33 -8.42 -0.49
N PRO A 41 13.32 -7.50 -0.48
CA PRO A 41 14.03 -7.09 0.73
C PRO A 41 13.10 -6.63 1.85
N THR A 42 13.44 -7.00 3.09
CA THR A 42 12.67 -6.66 4.30
C THR A 42 13.49 -5.94 5.37
N GLU A 43 14.78 -5.73 5.10
CA GLU A 43 15.72 -5.08 5.98
C GLU A 43 15.31 -3.62 6.23
N GLY A 44 15.30 -3.22 7.50
CA GLY A 44 14.96 -1.84 7.89
C GLY A 44 13.48 -1.47 7.82
N LEU A 45 12.58 -2.41 7.45
CA LEU A 45 11.15 -2.15 7.49
C LEU A 45 10.66 -1.96 8.94
N THR A 46 9.82 -0.95 9.14
CA THR A 46 9.22 -0.65 10.44
C THR A 46 7.82 -0.08 10.25
N SER A 47 6.92 -0.39 11.20
CA SER A 47 5.59 0.20 11.23
C SER A 47 5.64 1.55 11.94
N LYS A 48 5.55 2.64 11.17
CA LYS A 48 5.73 4.01 11.64
C LYS A 48 4.48 4.88 11.43
N SER A 49 4.31 5.91 12.26
CA SER A 49 3.29 6.95 12.08
C SER A 49 3.74 7.99 11.05
N LEU A 50 2.85 8.90 10.66
CA LEU A 50 3.19 9.93 9.67
C LEU A 50 4.23 10.92 10.22
N GLU A 51 4.19 11.23 11.51
CA GLU A 51 5.13 12.14 12.19
C GLU A 51 6.55 11.57 12.27
N GLN A 52 6.69 10.26 12.07
CA GLN A 52 7.97 9.56 12.07
C GLN A 52 8.59 9.45 10.67
N LEU A 53 7.94 9.99 9.63
CA LEU A 53 8.54 10.07 8.30
C LEU A 53 9.76 11.01 8.34
N PRO A 54 10.85 10.68 7.64
CA PRO A 54 12.08 11.48 7.67
C PRO A 54 11.99 12.76 6.82
N PHE A 55 10.79 13.13 6.38
CA PHE A 55 10.52 14.26 5.50
C PHE A 55 9.11 14.81 5.74
N GLU A 56 8.90 16.05 5.32
CA GLU A 56 7.57 16.66 5.25
C GLU A 56 7.00 16.51 3.84
N LEU A 57 5.70 16.21 3.74
CA LEU A 57 4.99 16.12 2.47
C LEU A 57 4.88 17.49 1.79
N LYS A 58 5.24 17.54 0.51
CA LYS A 58 5.18 18.68 -0.41
C LYS A 58 4.03 18.52 -1.42
N GLU A 59 3.75 19.58 -2.17
CA GLU A 59 2.65 19.59 -3.15
C GLU A 59 2.87 18.62 -4.33
N ASP A 60 4.13 18.43 -4.72
CA ASP A 60 4.52 17.51 -5.81
C ASP A 60 4.64 16.04 -5.35
N ASP A 61 4.45 15.76 -4.06
CA ASP A 61 4.42 14.38 -3.55
C ASP A 61 3.07 13.72 -3.84
N LEU A 62 3.08 12.38 -3.88
CA LEU A 62 1.86 11.56 -4.03
C LEU A 62 1.62 10.71 -2.79
N VAL A 63 0.45 10.87 -2.18
CA VAL A 63 -0.04 10.00 -1.11
C VAL A 63 -0.96 8.94 -1.71
N VAL A 64 -0.56 7.67 -1.59
CA VAL A 64 -1.43 6.54 -1.94
C VAL A 64 -2.11 6.01 -0.68
N ALA A 65 -3.37 6.35 -0.51
CA ALA A 65 -4.19 5.88 0.59
C ALA A 65 -4.75 4.48 0.26
N VAL A 66 -4.22 3.46 0.94
CA VAL A 66 -4.59 2.05 0.71
C VAL A 66 -5.72 1.52 1.62
N CYS A 67 -6.18 2.35 2.55
CA CYS A 67 -7.14 1.97 3.57
C CYS A 67 -8.54 1.72 2.98
N GLY A 68 -8.98 0.46 3.00
CA GLY A 68 -10.39 0.09 3.06
C GLY A 68 -10.76 -0.25 4.50
N GLY A 69 -11.46 0.67 5.17
CA GLY A 69 -12.36 0.24 6.25
C GLY A 69 -13.50 -0.58 5.65
N ALA A 70 -14.44 -1.05 6.48
CA ALA A 70 -15.70 -1.62 5.99
C ALA A 70 -16.28 -0.75 4.85
N ILE A 71 -17.05 -1.34 3.94
CA ILE A 71 -17.50 -0.80 2.64
C ILE A 71 -17.97 0.68 2.67
N ASP A 72 -18.32 1.23 3.84
CA ASP A 72 -18.80 2.61 4.05
C ASP A 72 -17.89 3.53 4.91
N ASP A 73 -16.71 3.09 5.37
CA ASP A 73 -15.86 3.87 6.27
C ASP A 73 -14.65 4.47 5.52
N VAL A 74 -14.83 5.70 5.02
CA VAL A 74 -13.73 6.49 4.46
C VAL A 74 -12.81 6.87 5.61
N CYS A 75 -11.65 6.21 5.70
CA CYS A 75 -10.63 6.59 6.67
C CYS A 75 -10.37 8.11 6.55
N PRO A 76 -10.51 8.88 7.65
CA PRO A 76 -10.28 10.32 7.61
C PRO A 76 -8.79 10.55 7.36
N LEU A 77 -8.45 10.84 6.11
CA LEU A 77 -7.11 11.24 5.75
C LEU A 77 -6.86 12.64 6.32
N PRO A 78 -5.67 12.89 6.90
CA PRO A 78 -5.21 14.24 7.16
C PRO A 78 -5.32 15.11 5.90
N ASN A 79 -5.50 16.41 6.10
CA ASN A 79 -5.43 17.35 4.99
C ASN A 79 -3.97 17.45 4.51
N PHE A 80 -3.64 16.68 3.48
CA PHE A 80 -2.32 16.69 2.85
C PHE A 80 -2.20 17.85 1.87
N LYS A 81 -1.02 18.46 1.82
CA LYS A 81 -0.64 19.38 0.72
C LYS A 81 -0.37 18.62 -0.59
N ALA A 82 0.12 17.40 -0.44
CA ALA A 82 0.39 16.46 -1.51
C ALA A 82 -0.89 16.02 -2.23
N GLN A 83 -0.74 15.57 -3.46
CA GLN A 83 -1.85 14.95 -4.19
C GLN A 83 -2.19 13.58 -3.57
N VAL A 84 -3.46 13.17 -3.65
CA VAL A 84 -3.95 11.94 -3.02
C VAL A 84 -4.60 11.01 -4.04
N LEU A 85 -4.07 9.78 -4.13
CA LEU A 85 -4.64 8.64 -4.84
C LEU A 85 -5.27 7.68 -3.83
N ARG A 86 -6.53 7.26 -4.05
CA ARG A 86 -7.21 6.29 -3.19
C ARG A 86 -7.21 4.92 -3.86
N LEU A 87 -6.43 3.99 -3.30
CA LEU A 87 -6.40 2.59 -3.71
C LEU A 87 -7.08 1.75 -2.62
N ILE A 88 -8.41 1.73 -2.60
CA ILE A 88 -9.16 1.03 -1.55
C ILE A 88 -8.90 -0.48 -1.64
N LEU A 89 -8.27 -1.05 -0.61
CA LEU A 89 -8.00 -2.47 -0.47
C LEU A 89 -8.48 -2.95 0.89
N PRO A 90 -8.95 -4.20 1.02
CA PRO A 90 -9.29 -4.73 2.32
C PRO A 90 -8.02 -4.86 3.17
N ASP A 91 -8.12 -4.60 4.47
CA ASP A 91 -7.00 -4.73 5.41
C ASP A 91 -6.80 -6.20 5.81
N PRO A 92 -5.70 -6.86 5.40
CA PRO A 92 -5.47 -8.25 5.75
C PRO A 92 -5.10 -8.47 7.22
N ALA A 93 -4.83 -7.39 7.98
CA ALA A 93 -4.59 -7.46 9.41
C ALA A 93 -5.87 -7.57 10.25
N VAL A 94 -7.06 -7.45 9.64
CA VAL A 94 -8.33 -7.74 10.31
C VAL A 94 -8.30 -9.19 10.81
N PRO A 95 -8.68 -9.47 12.08
CA PRO A 95 -8.64 -10.81 12.63
C PRO A 95 -9.41 -11.83 11.77
N ASN A 96 -8.70 -12.86 11.30
CA ASN A 96 -9.29 -14.01 10.62
C ASN A 96 -9.47 -15.17 11.61
N SER A 97 -10.16 -16.24 11.18
CA SER A 97 -10.46 -17.38 12.06
C SER A 97 -9.26 -18.30 12.28
N SER A 98 -8.19 -18.19 11.48
CA SER A 98 -6.94 -18.96 11.63
C SER A 98 -5.68 -18.26 11.09
N GLU A 99 -4.50 -18.80 11.44
CA GLU A 99 -3.21 -18.36 10.86
C GLU A 99 -3.10 -18.66 9.36
N GLN A 100 -3.72 -19.76 8.91
CA GLN A 100 -3.73 -20.18 7.51
C GLN A 100 -4.55 -19.21 6.65
N GLU A 101 -5.73 -18.81 7.14
CA GLU A 101 -6.54 -17.78 6.50
C GLU A 101 -5.83 -16.43 6.48
N SER A 102 -5.18 -16.05 7.58
CA SER A 102 -4.38 -14.83 7.61
C SER A 102 -3.26 -14.86 6.56
N THR A 103 -2.50 -15.95 6.49
CA THR A 103 -1.42 -16.12 5.50
C THR A 103 -1.96 -16.03 4.07
N LYS A 104 -3.07 -16.73 3.80
CA LYS A 104 -3.73 -16.71 2.48
C LYS A 104 -4.17 -15.30 2.11
N PHE A 105 -4.82 -14.59 3.02
CA PHE A 105 -5.38 -13.27 2.74
C PHE A 105 -4.30 -12.20 2.56
N PHE A 106 -3.23 -12.26 3.37
CA PHE A 106 -2.04 -11.45 3.14
C PHE A 106 -1.41 -11.74 1.76
N ALA A 107 -1.40 -12.99 1.31
CA ALA A 107 -0.88 -13.35 0.00
C ALA A 107 -1.77 -12.84 -1.15
N GLU A 108 -3.10 -12.88 -1.01
CA GLU A 108 -4.05 -12.34 -2.00
C GLU A 108 -3.87 -10.82 -2.17
N VAL A 109 -3.85 -10.07 -1.07
CA VAL A 109 -3.58 -8.62 -1.09
C VAL A 109 -2.18 -8.31 -1.61
N GLY A 110 -1.19 -9.08 -1.18
CA GLY A 110 0.20 -8.96 -1.64
C GLY A 110 0.35 -9.18 -3.15
N ASN A 111 -0.29 -10.23 -3.70
CA ASN A 111 -0.27 -10.53 -5.13
C ASN A 111 -0.97 -9.43 -5.94
N TYR A 112 -2.14 -8.96 -5.50
CA TYR A 112 -2.81 -7.83 -6.15
C TYR A 112 -1.90 -6.60 -6.21
N LEU A 113 -1.23 -6.25 -5.11
CA LEU A 113 -0.26 -5.14 -5.12
C LEU A 113 0.90 -5.42 -6.08
N TYR A 114 1.47 -6.62 -6.04
CA TYR A 114 2.60 -6.99 -6.89
C TYR A 114 2.26 -6.92 -8.39
N GLU A 115 1.04 -7.26 -8.77
CA GLU A 115 0.57 -7.27 -10.15
C GLU A 115 0.11 -5.89 -10.63
N SER A 116 -0.46 -5.08 -9.74
CA SER A 116 -1.09 -3.80 -10.10
C SER A 116 -0.15 -2.59 -9.98
N LEU A 117 0.83 -2.62 -9.08
CA LEU A 117 1.79 -1.52 -8.91
C LEU A 117 2.71 -1.27 -10.14
N PRO A 118 3.10 -2.26 -10.97
CA PRO A 118 3.78 -1.98 -12.24
C PRO A 118 2.98 -1.05 -13.15
N LYS A 119 1.65 -1.20 -13.21
CA LYS A 119 0.80 -0.31 -14.01
C LYS A 119 0.71 1.08 -13.40
N LEU A 120 0.62 1.21 -12.07
CA LEU A 120 0.72 2.51 -11.41
C LEU A 120 2.04 3.20 -11.78
N LEU A 121 3.16 2.48 -11.71
CA LEU A 121 4.48 3.00 -12.03
C LEU A 121 4.57 3.48 -13.49
N GLU A 122 4.02 2.72 -14.45
CA GLU A 122 3.91 3.13 -15.85
C GLU A 122 3.12 4.44 -16.00
N MET A 123 1.91 4.51 -15.41
CA MET A 123 1.07 5.71 -15.49
C MET A 123 1.72 6.95 -14.85
N LEU A 124 2.47 6.77 -13.76
CA LEU A 124 3.23 7.85 -13.13
C LEU A 124 4.38 8.34 -14.03
N ARG A 125 5.10 7.43 -14.71
CA ARG A 125 6.16 7.80 -15.67
C ARG A 125 5.62 8.58 -16.86
N ASP A 126 4.44 8.22 -17.32
CA ASP A 126 3.75 8.88 -18.43
C ASP A 126 3.09 10.20 -18.01
N ASN A 127 3.19 10.58 -16.72
CA ASN A 127 2.54 11.75 -16.13
C ASN A 127 1.02 11.75 -16.38
N GLU A 128 0.40 10.57 -16.33
CA GLU A 128 -1.04 10.43 -16.52
C GLU A 128 -1.79 11.21 -15.43
N PRO A 129 -2.91 11.89 -15.77
CA PRO A 129 -3.70 12.61 -14.78
C PRO A 129 -4.19 11.69 -13.66
N LEU A 130 -4.17 12.16 -12.41
CA LEU A 130 -4.66 11.36 -11.27
C LEU A 130 -6.11 10.89 -11.43
N SER A 131 -6.96 11.63 -12.15
CA SER A 131 -8.31 11.17 -12.46
C SER A 131 -8.31 9.86 -13.24
N GLN A 132 -7.42 9.72 -14.23
CA GLN A 132 -7.28 8.53 -15.05
C GLN A 132 -6.69 7.36 -14.26
N ILE A 133 -5.70 7.64 -13.39
CA ILE A 133 -5.16 6.63 -12.46
C ILE A 133 -6.26 6.14 -11.51
N ASN A 134 -7.05 7.04 -10.93
CA ASN A 134 -8.18 6.68 -10.08
C ASN A 134 -9.20 5.81 -10.82
N ASP A 135 -9.59 6.19 -12.05
CA ASP A 135 -10.56 5.44 -12.84
C ASP A 135 -10.08 4.02 -13.16
N TYR A 136 -8.80 3.86 -13.47
CA TYR A 136 -8.19 2.55 -13.69
C TYR A 136 -8.28 1.65 -12.44
N PHE A 137 -7.86 2.16 -11.29
CA PHE A 137 -7.87 1.40 -10.03
C PHE A 137 -9.27 1.26 -9.41
N ALA A 138 -10.25 2.08 -9.82
CA ALA A 138 -11.65 1.88 -9.46
C ALA A 138 -12.26 0.67 -10.17
N GLN A 139 -11.84 0.38 -11.41
CA GLN A 139 -12.34 -0.71 -12.24
C GLN A 139 -11.59 -2.04 -12.02
N ALA A 140 -10.40 -2.00 -11.43
CA ALA A 140 -9.61 -3.19 -11.15
C ALA A 140 -10.31 -4.13 -10.15
N GLU A 141 -10.32 -5.43 -10.46
CA GLU A 141 -10.82 -6.47 -9.57
C GLU A 141 -9.89 -6.59 -8.35
N LYS A 142 -10.44 -6.36 -7.16
CA LYS A 142 -9.70 -6.33 -5.90
C LYS A 142 -9.96 -7.62 -5.11
N PRO A 143 -9.00 -8.06 -4.27
CA PRO A 143 -9.25 -9.11 -3.30
C PRO A 143 -10.46 -8.76 -2.43
N THR A 144 -11.27 -9.76 -2.14
CA THR A 144 -12.40 -9.66 -1.21
C THR A 144 -12.12 -10.52 0.01
N LEU A 145 -12.60 -10.08 1.18
CA LEU A 145 -12.73 -10.98 2.32
C LEU A 145 -13.72 -12.08 1.93
N ALA A 146 -13.28 -13.34 1.97
CA ALA A 146 -14.13 -14.49 1.73
C ALA A 146 -15.08 -14.77 2.90
#